data_AF-A0A2V7QCV0-F1
#
_entry.id   AF-A0A2V7QCV0-F1
#
_cell.length_a   1.000
_cell.length_b   1.000
_cell.length_c   1.000
_cell.angle_alpha   90.00
_cell.angle_beta   90.00
_cell.angle_gamma   90.00
#
_symmetry.space_group_name_H-M   'P 1'
#
loop_
_entity.id
_entity.type
_entity.pdbx_description
1 polymer ?
#
loop_
_entity_poly.entity_id
_entity_poly.type
_entity_poly.pdbx_seq_one_letter_code
_entity_poly.pdbx_strand_id
1 'polypeptide(L)'
;MTASTPRFIPHGIGPRPKSLLSGPDGKPPTWSARLQALRYVPPLLKLVYQTHRGYTVAILALRALRSFIPLAVLWIGKLIIDGVIAAMGVRAAGGVVEWWSLGGLVALELGIAVGGEGMARLSSLFESLLGDLFSNRISVRLMEHAATLDLAQYEDAETYDHLERARRQTVGRIGLVALLLATAQDLVTLISLAAVLLVQLPWLLLLLVVAVVPSFLGETHYAALGYSLLFSWTPERRLLDYLRYAGASDEMAKEVKLFNLSDFLVGRYAKLSDEFYDANK
;
A
#
# COMPACT_ATOMS: atom_id res chain seq x y z
N MET A 1 -9.12 55.90 -10.43
CA MET A 1 -9.94 55.26 -9.37
C MET A 1 -9.37 53.87 -9.17
N THR A 2 -8.52 53.70 -8.16
CA THR A 2 -7.84 52.44 -7.82
C THR A 2 -8.77 51.64 -6.92
N ALA A 3 -9.32 50.54 -7.45
CA ALA A 3 -10.19 49.65 -6.71
C ALA A 3 -9.40 48.96 -5.59
N SER A 4 -9.82 49.20 -4.35
CA SER A 4 -9.29 48.58 -3.13
C SER A 4 -9.66 47.10 -3.09
N THR A 5 -8.66 46.24 -3.14
CA THR A 5 -8.79 44.80 -2.93
C THR A 5 -9.30 44.54 -1.51
N PRO A 6 -10.38 43.75 -1.31
CA PRO A 6 -10.88 43.46 0.03
C PRO A 6 -9.82 42.67 0.84
N ARG A 7 -9.45 43.23 2.00
CA ARG A 7 -8.47 42.66 2.93
C ARG A 7 -9.13 41.49 3.66
N PHE A 8 -8.71 40.27 3.32
CA PHE A 8 -9.19 39.05 3.97
C PHE A 8 -8.73 39.00 5.43
N ILE A 9 -9.66 39.02 6.38
CA ILE A 9 -9.39 38.77 7.79
C ILE A 9 -9.48 37.25 7.99
N PRO A 10 -8.38 36.57 8.40
CA PRO A 10 -8.44 35.14 8.68
C PRO A 10 -9.29 34.95 9.94
N HIS A 11 -10.54 34.52 9.77
CA HIS A 11 -11.28 33.94 10.88
C HIS A 11 -10.54 32.67 11.30
N GLY A 12 -10.06 32.67 12.55
CA GLY A 12 -9.30 31.58 13.12
C GLY A 12 -9.98 30.24 12.87
N ILE A 13 -9.19 29.28 12.39
CA ILE A 13 -9.60 27.89 12.18
C ILE A 13 -10.26 27.41 13.48
N GLY A 14 -11.54 27.05 13.41
CA GLY A 14 -12.29 26.52 14.54
C GLY A 14 -11.62 25.27 15.14
N PRO A 15 -12.04 24.84 16.34
CA PRO A 15 -11.37 23.75 17.06
C PRO A 15 -11.26 22.49 16.18
N ARG A 16 -10.05 21.95 16.08
CA ARG A 16 -9.71 20.78 15.25
C ARG A 16 -10.64 19.61 15.58
N PRO A 17 -11.33 19.00 14.60
CA PRO A 17 -12.16 17.83 14.85
C PRO A 17 -11.29 16.66 15.33
N LYS A 18 -11.69 16.06 16.45
CA LYS A 18 -11.03 14.89 17.05
C LYS A 18 -11.29 13.65 16.19
N SER A 19 -10.28 12.80 15.99
CA SER A 19 -10.47 11.54 15.26
C SER A 19 -11.33 10.56 16.04
N LEU A 20 -12.15 9.76 15.36
CA LEU A 20 -12.95 8.68 15.95
C LEU A 20 -12.11 7.47 16.39
N LEU A 21 -10.82 7.41 16.03
CA LEU A 21 -9.89 6.30 16.37
C LEU A 21 -8.78 6.72 17.34
N SER A 22 -8.63 8.02 17.57
CA SER A 22 -7.96 8.57 18.72
C SER A 22 -8.83 8.15 19.89
N GLY A 23 -8.24 7.52 20.90
CA GLY A 23 -8.93 7.44 22.18
C GLY A 23 -9.41 8.84 22.61
N PRO A 24 -10.27 8.94 23.64
CA PRO A 24 -10.77 10.22 24.19
C PRO A 24 -9.68 11.31 24.35
N ASP A 25 -8.42 10.86 24.49
CA ASP A 25 -7.20 11.62 24.72
C ASP A 25 -6.44 12.12 23.46
N GLY A 26 -6.88 11.83 22.24
CA GLY A 26 -6.16 12.28 21.03
C GLY A 26 -4.91 11.47 20.65
N LYS A 27 -4.59 10.40 21.39
CA LYS A 27 -3.38 9.57 21.19
C LYS A 27 -3.54 8.60 20.01
N PRO A 28 -2.45 8.27 19.29
CA PRO A 28 -2.48 7.28 18.21
C PRO A 28 -2.92 5.90 18.74
N PRO A 29 -3.55 5.07 17.89
CA PRO A 29 -4.07 3.77 18.31
C PRO A 29 -2.95 2.88 18.86
N THR A 30 -3.19 2.32 20.05
CA THR A 30 -2.27 1.42 20.77
C THR A 30 -2.02 0.14 19.95
N TRP A 31 -0.86 -0.50 20.15
CA TRP A 31 -0.50 -1.77 19.51
C TRP A 31 -1.57 -2.87 19.62
N SER A 32 -2.28 -2.93 20.75
CA SER A 32 -3.41 -3.84 20.96
C SER A 32 -4.59 -3.59 20.02
N ALA A 33 -4.93 -2.33 19.75
CA ALA A 33 -6.01 -1.96 18.82
C ALA A 33 -5.64 -2.28 17.36
N ARG A 34 -4.36 -2.11 17.00
CA ARG A 34 -3.83 -2.52 15.68
C ARG A 34 -3.91 -4.04 15.49
N LEU A 35 -3.54 -4.81 16.51
CA LEU A 35 -3.67 -6.26 16.52
C LEU A 35 -5.14 -6.70 16.42
N GLN A 36 -6.05 -5.99 17.09
CA GLN A 36 -7.47 -6.30 17.02
C GLN A 36 -8.06 -6.06 15.61
N ALA A 37 -7.52 -5.13 14.83
CA ALA A 37 -7.96 -4.89 13.45
C ALA A 37 -7.66 -6.06 12.50
N LEU A 38 -6.66 -6.91 12.80
CA LEU A 38 -6.37 -8.11 12.01
C LEU A 38 -7.53 -9.12 11.98
N ARG A 39 -8.49 -9.04 12.93
CA ARG A 39 -9.69 -9.89 12.92
C ARG A 39 -10.56 -9.72 11.68
N TYR A 40 -10.43 -8.61 10.96
CA TYR A 40 -11.17 -8.34 9.73
C TYR A 40 -10.52 -8.94 8.47
N VAL A 41 -9.29 -9.44 8.58
CA VAL A 41 -8.56 -10.04 7.45
C VAL A 41 -9.17 -11.38 6.99
N PRO A 42 -9.49 -12.36 7.87
CA PRO A 42 -10.03 -13.64 7.44
C PRO A 42 -11.38 -13.55 6.71
N PRO A 43 -12.37 -12.76 7.18
CA PRO A 43 -13.62 -12.55 6.43
C PRO A 43 -13.39 -11.96 5.03
N LEU A 44 -12.42 -11.06 4.91
CA LEU A 44 -12.08 -10.41 3.65
C LEU A 44 -11.43 -11.39 2.67
N LEU A 45 -10.49 -12.23 3.14
CA LEU A 45 -9.90 -13.31 2.34
C LEU A 45 -10.97 -14.32 1.89
N LYS A 46 -11.95 -14.63 2.75
CA LYS A 46 -13.08 -15.50 2.40
C LYS A 46 -13.93 -14.91 1.27
N LEU A 47 -14.18 -13.60 1.29
CA LEU A 47 -14.93 -12.89 0.26
C LEU A 47 -14.21 -12.91 -1.10
N VAL A 48 -12.89 -12.74 -1.08
CA VAL A 48 -12.04 -12.82 -2.28
C VAL A 48 -12.05 -14.24 -2.85
N TYR A 49 -11.90 -15.25 -1.98
CA TYR A 49 -11.97 -16.66 -2.39
C TYR A 49 -13.32 -17.04 -2.99
N GLN A 50 -14.42 -16.49 -2.46
CA GLN A 50 -15.77 -16.69 -3.01
C GLN A 50 -15.95 -16.05 -4.39
N THR A 51 -15.14 -15.04 -4.74
CA THR A 51 -15.25 -14.37 -6.03
C THR A 51 -14.71 -15.24 -7.15
N HIS A 52 -13.47 -15.73 -7.03
CA HIS A 52 -12.93 -16.66 -8.03
C HIS A 52 -11.83 -17.56 -7.43
N ARG A 53 -12.22 -18.80 -7.09
CA ARG A 53 -11.34 -19.79 -6.44
C ARG A 53 -10.06 -20.09 -7.22
N GLY A 54 -10.13 -20.14 -8.56
CA GLY A 54 -8.98 -20.43 -9.42
C GLY A 54 -7.85 -19.41 -9.28
N TYR A 55 -8.11 -18.14 -9.57
CA TYR A 55 -7.15 -17.05 -9.37
C TYR A 55 -6.63 -16.95 -7.94
N THR A 56 -7.49 -17.06 -6.91
CA THR A 56 -7.00 -17.00 -5.52
C THR A 56 -6.00 -18.13 -5.22
N VAL A 57 -6.29 -19.37 -5.65
CA VAL A 57 -5.36 -20.50 -5.45
C VAL A 57 -4.09 -20.33 -6.28
N ALA A 58 -4.19 -19.86 -7.53
CA ALA A 58 -3.04 -19.60 -8.38
C ALA A 58 -2.11 -18.54 -7.78
N ILE A 59 -2.65 -17.44 -7.28
CA ILE A 59 -1.91 -16.37 -6.59
C ILE A 59 -1.22 -16.94 -5.34
N LEU A 60 -1.93 -17.68 -4.50
CA LEU A 60 -1.34 -18.28 -3.29
C LEU A 60 -0.22 -19.26 -3.62
N ALA A 61 -0.40 -20.11 -4.63
CA ALA A 61 0.62 -21.07 -5.07
C ALA A 61 1.87 -20.37 -5.63
N LEU A 62 1.68 -19.38 -6.51
CA LEU A 62 2.77 -18.58 -7.07
C LEU A 62 3.55 -17.83 -5.98
N ARG A 63 2.84 -17.21 -5.03
CA ARG A 63 3.46 -16.48 -3.92
C ARG A 63 4.20 -17.41 -2.97
N ALA A 64 3.63 -18.57 -2.64
CA ALA A 64 4.30 -19.58 -1.83
C ALA A 64 5.60 -20.04 -2.49
N LEU A 65 5.57 -20.38 -3.78
CA LEU A 65 6.78 -20.79 -4.51
C LEU A 65 7.81 -19.66 -4.59
N ARG A 66 7.35 -18.43 -4.84
CA ARG A 66 8.22 -17.24 -4.91
C ARG A 66 8.90 -16.93 -3.58
N SER A 67 8.27 -17.23 -2.44
CA SER A 67 8.87 -16.99 -1.12
C SER A 67 10.17 -17.76 -0.88
N PHE A 68 10.40 -18.86 -1.61
CA PHE A 68 11.62 -19.65 -1.51
C PHE A 68 12.69 -19.28 -2.54
N ILE A 69 12.38 -18.40 -3.50
CA ILE A 69 13.33 -18.02 -4.56
C ILE A 69 14.58 -17.33 -4.00
N PRO A 70 14.48 -16.35 -3.08
CA PRO A 70 15.67 -15.75 -2.49
C PRO A 70 16.55 -16.77 -1.78
N LEU A 71 15.94 -17.77 -1.13
CA LEU A 71 16.67 -18.85 -0.48
C LEU A 71 17.41 -19.74 -1.50
N ALA A 72 16.75 -20.09 -2.60
CA ALA A 72 17.36 -20.88 -3.68
C ALA A 72 18.54 -20.14 -4.34
N VAL A 73 18.38 -18.85 -4.62
CA VAL A 73 19.44 -17.99 -5.18
C VAL A 73 20.63 -17.94 -4.22
N LEU A 74 20.42 -17.73 -2.92
CA LEU A 74 21.49 -17.73 -1.93
C LEU A 74 22.23 -19.07 -1.86
N TRP A 75 21.50 -20.18 -1.91
CA TRP A 75 22.11 -21.51 -1.88
C TRP A 75 22.96 -21.78 -3.12
N ILE A 76 22.48 -21.40 -4.31
CA ILE A 76 23.24 -21.56 -5.55
C ILE A 76 24.44 -20.61 -5.57
N GLY A 77 24.29 -19.38 -5.10
CA GLY A 77 25.40 -18.44 -4.92
C GLY A 77 26.51 -19.02 -4.05
N LYS A 78 26.15 -19.71 -2.96
CA LYS A 78 27.12 -20.46 -2.15
C LYS A 78 27.84 -21.54 -2.98
N LEU A 79 27.10 -22.37 -3.73
CA LEU A 79 27.69 -23.42 -4.57
C LEU A 79 28.63 -22.86 -5.64
N ILE A 80 28.31 -21.70 -6.20
CA ILE A 80 29.18 -20.99 -7.15
C ILE A 80 30.47 -20.58 -6.46
N ILE A 81 30.40 -19.98 -5.27
CA ILE A 81 31.59 -19.59 -4.49
C ILE A 81 32.45 -20.82 -4.17
N ASP A 82 31.85 -21.90 -3.66
CA ASP A 82 32.54 -23.15 -3.33
C ASP A 82 33.22 -23.74 -4.58
N GLY A 83 32.52 -23.73 -5.71
CA GLY A 83 33.06 -24.19 -6.99
C GLY A 83 34.22 -23.34 -7.51
N VAL A 84 34.15 -22.00 -7.35
CA VAL A 84 35.25 -21.09 -7.71
C VAL A 84 36.47 -21.34 -6.82
N ILE A 85 36.29 -21.52 -5.51
CA ILE A 85 37.38 -21.83 -4.58
C ILE A 85 38.04 -23.16 -4.96
N ALA A 86 37.25 -24.20 -5.28
CA ALA A 86 37.76 -25.49 -5.72
C ALA A 86 38.54 -25.38 -7.05
N ALA A 87 38.02 -24.61 -8.02
CA ALA A 87 38.68 -24.35 -9.29
C ALA A 87 40.02 -23.63 -9.12
N MET A 88 40.11 -22.67 -8.18
CA MET A 88 41.37 -22.02 -7.83
C MET A 88 42.39 -23.02 -7.28
N GLY A 89 41.96 -23.97 -6.44
CA GLY A 89 42.83 -25.03 -5.91
C GLY A 89 43.38 -25.96 -6.99
N VAL A 90 42.54 -26.40 -7.93
CA VAL A 90 42.95 -27.25 -9.07
C VAL A 90 43.93 -26.51 -9.97
N ARG A 91 43.67 -25.24 -10.26
CA ARG A 91 44.57 -24.40 -11.08
C ARG A 91 45.93 -24.19 -10.40
N ALA A 92 45.95 -23.98 -9.09
CA ALA A 92 47.18 -23.87 -8.32
C ALA A 92 48.00 -25.19 -8.34
N ALA A 93 47.33 -26.33 -8.40
CA ALA A 93 47.95 -27.66 -8.57
C ALA A 93 48.34 -27.99 -10.02
N GLY A 94 48.15 -27.07 -10.98
CA GLY A 94 48.48 -27.27 -12.40
C GLY A 94 47.46 -28.09 -13.19
N GLY A 95 46.28 -28.38 -12.62
CA GLY A 95 45.20 -29.09 -13.30
C GLY A 95 44.36 -28.20 -14.23
N VAL A 96 43.60 -28.84 -15.13
CA VAL A 96 42.64 -28.14 -16.00
C VAL A 96 41.34 -27.92 -15.24
N VAL A 97 40.85 -26.67 -15.23
CA VAL A 97 39.60 -26.30 -14.57
C VAL A 97 38.41 -26.58 -15.49
N GLU A 98 37.40 -27.26 -14.97
CA GLU A 98 36.16 -27.56 -15.69
C GLU A 98 35.14 -26.41 -15.58
N TRP A 99 35.32 -25.37 -16.40
CA TRP A 99 34.48 -24.16 -16.40
C TRP A 99 33.01 -24.41 -16.77
N TRP A 100 32.71 -25.51 -17.45
CA TRP A 100 31.34 -25.84 -17.88
C TRP A 100 30.40 -26.09 -16.69
N SER A 101 30.89 -26.76 -15.65
CA SER A 101 30.12 -27.01 -14.42
C SER A 101 29.74 -25.71 -13.70
N LEU A 102 30.67 -24.75 -13.62
CA LEU A 102 30.45 -23.42 -13.07
C LEU A 102 29.49 -22.60 -13.93
N GLY A 103 29.65 -22.64 -15.25
CA GLY A 103 28.73 -21.99 -16.20
C GLY A 103 27.30 -22.52 -16.06
N GLY A 104 27.14 -23.83 -15.82
CA GLY A 104 25.85 -24.45 -15.53
C GLY A 104 25.19 -23.94 -14.26
N LEU A 105 25.96 -23.74 -13.18
CA LEU A 105 25.45 -23.16 -11.93
C LEU A 105 25.01 -21.70 -12.10
N VAL A 106 25.79 -20.89 -12.82
CA VAL A 106 25.43 -19.49 -13.12
C VAL A 106 24.19 -19.42 -14.01
N ALA A 107 24.08 -20.29 -15.02
CA ALA A 107 22.89 -20.38 -15.87
C ALA A 107 21.66 -20.82 -15.06
N LEU A 108 21.82 -21.73 -14.09
CA LEU A 108 20.76 -22.15 -13.18
C LEU A 108 20.31 -21.00 -12.27
N GLU A 109 21.25 -20.25 -11.68
CA GLU A 109 20.95 -19.06 -10.88
C GLU A 109 20.13 -18.05 -11.69
N LEU A 110 20.58 -17.74 -12.91
CA LEU A 110 19.88 -16.87 -13.83
C LEU A 110 18.47 -17.40 -14.15
N GLY A 111 18.34 -18.70 -14.43
CA GLY A 111 17.06 -19.34 -14.71
C GLY A 111 16.06 -19.23 -13.55
N ILE A 112 16.52 -19.39 -12.32
CA ILE A 112 15.69 -19.24 -11.12
C ILE A 112 15.32 -17.77 -10.89
N ALA A 113 16.27 -16.85 -11.03
CA ALA A 113 16.01 -15.41 -10.88
C ALA A 113 14.98 -14.91 -11.91
N VAL A 114 15.18 -15.25 -13.19
CA VAL A 114 14.26 -14.88 -14.28
C VAL A 114 12.91 -15.58 -14.12
N GLY A 115 12.91 -16.87 -13.75
CA GLY A 115 11.68 -17.61 -13.46
C GLY A 115 10.90 -16.97 -12.32
N GLY A 116 11.59 -16.48 -11.28
CA GLY A 116 10.98 -15.76 -10.17
C GLY A 116 10.36 -14.43 -10.55
N GLU A 117 11.00 -13.65 -11.41
CA GLU A 117 10.39 -12.45 -11.98
C GLU A 117 9.16 -12.80 -12.83
N GLY A 118 9.23 -13.88 -13.62
CA GLY A 118 8.07 -14.40 -14.36
C GLY A 118 6.88 -14.74 -13.44
N MET A 119 7.14 -15.44 -12.33
CA MET A 119 6.12 -15.74 -11.32
C MET A 119 5.55 -14.47 -10.67
N ALA A 120 6.39 -13.47 -10.41
CA ALA A 120 5.96 -12.19 -9.87
C ALA A 120 5.00 -11.47 -10.82
N ARG A 121 5.32 -11.45 -12.12
CA ARG A 121 4.47 -10.86 -13.17
C ARG A 121 3.15 -11.60 -13.32
N LEU A 122 3.17 -12.93 -13.31
CA LEU A 122 1.95 -13.75 -13.35
C LEU A 122 1.05 -13.55 -12.12
N SER A 123 1.64 -13.48 -10.92
CA SER A 123 0.88 -13.18 -9.69
C SER A 123 0.22 -11.81 -9.78
N SER A 124 0.95 -10.79 -10.22
CA SER A 124 0.43 -9.43 -10.44
C SER A 124 -0.73 -9.40 -11.43
N LEU A 125 -0.62 -10.14 -12.54
CA LEU A 125 -1.70 -10.25 -13.53
C LEU A 125 -2.96 -10.88 -12.92
N PHE A 126 -2.83 -12.01 -12.20
CA PHE A 126 -3.97 -12.64 -11.55
C PHE A 126 -4.58 -11.76 -10.46
N GLU A 127 -3.77 -11.00 -9.73
CA GLU A 127 -4.25 -10.04 -8.73
C GLU A 127 -5.04 -8.90 -9.37
N SER A 128 -4.57 -8.36 -10.49
CA SER A 128 -5.29 -7.34 -11.26
C SER A 128 -6.63 -7.88 -11.78
N LEU A 129 -6.62 -9.05 -12.43
CA LEU A 129 -7.83 -9.67 -12.99
C LEU A 129 -8.85 -10.01 -11.89
N LEU A 130 -8.38 -10.53 -10.75
CA LEU A 130 -9.23 -10.81 -9.61
C LEU A 130 -9.81 -9.52 -9.03
N GLY A 131 -9.03 -8.44 -9.03
CA GLY A 131 -9.49 -7.11 -8.65
C GLY A 131 -10.60 -6.58 -9.55
N ASP A 132 -10.40 -6.64 -10.86
CA ASP A 132 -11.39 -6.18 -11.84
C ASP A 132 -12.70 -6.98 -11.71
N LEU A 133 -12.59 -8.31 -11.61
CA LEU A 133 -13.76 -9.18 -11.41
C LEU A 133 -14.51 -8.86 -10.11
N PHE A 134 -13.78 -8.64 -9.02
CA PHE A 134 -14.38 -8.29 -7.74
C PHE A 134 -15.09 -6.93 -7.82
N SER A 135 -14.43 -5.91 -8.37
CA SER A 135 -14.97 -4.56 -8.54
C SER A 135 -16.25 -4.57 -9.38
N ASN A 136 -16.24 -5.30 -10.50
CA ASN A 136 -17.40 -5.44 -11.37
C ASN A 136 -18.58 -6.12 -10.65
N ARG A 137 -18.32 -7.21 -9.93
CA ARG A 137 -19.38 -7.93 -9.19
C ARG A 137 -20.02 -7.08 -8.10
N ILE A 138 -19.21 -6.33 -7.36
CA ILE A 138 -19.71 -5.43 -6.33
C ILE A 138 -20.47 -4.26 -6.96
N SER A 139 -20.00 -3.72 -8.09
CA SER A 139 -20.71 -2.66 -8.82
C SER A 139 -22.08 -3.11 -9.30
N VAL A 140 -22.19 -4.32 -9.87
CA VAL A 140 -23.48 -4.91 -10.27
C VAL A 140 -24.40 -5.06 -9.05
N ARG A 141 -23.89 -5.61 -7.95
CA ARG A 141 -24.68 -5.78 -6.72
C ARG A 141 -25.13 -4.44 -6.12
N LEU A 142 -24.31 -3.40 -6.24
CA LEU A 142 -24.65 -2.05 -5.83
C LEU A 142 -25.79 -1.50 -6.69
N MET A 143 -25.73 -1.68 -8.00
CA MET A 143 -26.80 -1.27 -8.92
C MET A 143 -28.11 -2.05 -8.68
N GLU A 144 -28.03 -3.35 -8.47
CA GLU A 144 -29.19 -4.19 -8.13
C GLU A 144 -29.86 -3.71 -6.84
N HIS A 145 -29.07 -3.40 -5.81
CA HIS A 145 -29.61 -2.88 -4.56
C HIS A 145 -30.16 -1.47 -4.70
N ALA A 146 -29.47 -0.60 -5.45
CA ALA A 146 -29.92 0.74 -5.76
C ALA A 146 -31.27 0.73 -6.50
N ALA A 147 -31.54 -0.27 -7.35
CA ALA A 147 -32.81 -0.44 -8.04
C ALA A 147 -33.96 -0.92 -7.13
N THR A 148 -33.65 -1.46 -5.94
CA THR A 148 -34.67 -1.86 -4.95
C THR A 148 -35.10 -0.72 -4.01
N LEU A 149 -34.44 0.43 -4.08
CA LEU A 149 -34.75 1.58 -3.23
C LEU A 149 -35.87 2.43 -3.84
N ASP A 150 -36.81 2.86 -3.00
CA ASP A 150 -37.88 3.77 -3.41
C ASP A 150 -37.35 5.21 -3.57
N LEU A 151 -38.06 6.02 -4.37
CA LEU A 151 -37.65 7.42 -4.62
C LEU A 151 -37.51 8.25 -3.33
N ALA A 152 -38.39 8.03 -2.35
CA ALA A 152 -38.32 8.69 -1.06
C ALA A 152 -37.03 8.37 -0.28
N GLN A 153 -36.43 7.20 -0.52
CA GLN A 153 -35.15 6.81 0.09
C GLN A 153 -33.96 7.42 -0.65
N TYR A 154 -34.10 7.81 -1.91
CA TYR A 154 -33.06 8.55 -2.64
C TYR A 154 -32.96 10.02 -2.23
N GLU A 155 -34.06 10.61 -1.76
CA GLU A 155 -34.10 11.99 -1.28
C GLU A 155 -33.54 12.14 0.15
N ASP A 156 -33.38 11.03 0.87
CA ASP A 156 -32.74 10.99 2.17
C ASP A 156 -31.21 11.12 2.05
N ALA A 157 -30.66 12.14 2.70
CA ALA A 157 -29.23 12.48 2.63
C ALA A 157 -28.32 11.36 3.19
N GLU A 158 -28.78 10.62 4.21
CA GLU A 158 -28.00 9.54 4.81
C GLU A 158 -27.89 8.35 3.84
N THR A 159 -29.00 7.98 3.20
CA THR A 159 -29.06 6.91 2.20
C THR A 159 -28.23 7.26 0.95
N TYR A 160 -28.30 8.51 0.47
CA TYR A 160 -27.45 9.00 -0.61
C TYR A 160 -25.96 8.91 -0.27
N ASP A 161 -25.57 9.35 0.94
CA ASP A 161 -24.19 9.28 1.41
C ASP A 161 -23.68 7.83 1.54
N HIS A 162 -24.54 6.88 1.91
CA HIS A 162 -24.19 5.46 1.95
C HIS A 162 -23.94 4.89 0.55
N LEU A 163 -24.80 5.20 -0.42
CA LEU A 163 -24.62 4.81 -1.82
C LEU A 163 -23.36 5.43 -2.43
N GLU A 164 -23.12 6.72 -2.21
CA GLU A 164 -21.95 7.42 -2.73
C GLU A 164 -20.66 6.88 -2.10
N ARG A 165 -20.66 6.57 -0.80
CA ARG A 165 -19.55 5.87 -0.13
C ARG A 165 -19.35 4.47 -0.70
N ALA A 166 -20.40 3.70 -0.90
CA ALA A 166 -20.29 2.36 -1.49
C ALA A 166 -19.71 2.41 -2.91
N ARG A 167 -20.15 3.37 -3.73
CA ARG A 167 -19.61 3.64 -5.07
C ARG A 167 -18.11 3.95 -5.02
N ARG A 168 -17.71 4.90 -4.18
CA ARG A 168 -16.29 5.32 -4.06
C ARG A 168 -15.39 4.25 -3.45
N GLN A 169 -15.89 3.46 -2.48
CA GLN A 169 -15.06 2.49 -1.74
C GLN A 169 -14.90 1.12 -2.42
N THR A 170 -15.67 0.84 -3.47
CA THR A 170 -15.62 -0.46 -4.18
C THR A 170 -14.27 -0.70 -4.88
N VAL A 171 -13.61 0.37 -5.37
CA VAL A 171 -12.43 0.25 -6.24
C VAL A 171 -11.10 0.12 -5.46
N GLY A 172 -11.00 0.68 -4.24
CA GLY A 172 -9.71 0.79 -3.53
C GLY A 172 -9.33 -0.38 -2.61
N ARG A 173 -10.28 -1.24 -2.22
CA ARG A 173 -10.04 -2.23 -1.15
C ARG A 173 -9.28 -3.48 -1.58
N ILE A 174 -9.24 -3.80 -2.88
CA ILE A 174 -8.48 -4.95 -3.41
C ILE A 174 -6.97 -4.76 -3.22
N GLY A 175 -6.46 -3.53 -3.38
CA GLY A 175 -5.04 -3.25 -3.20
C GLY A 175 -4.53 -3.60 -1.79
N LEU A 176 -5.39 -3.47 -0.77
CA LEU A 176 -5.07 -3.88 0.59
C LEU A 176 -4.90 -5.41 0.71
N VAL A 177 -5.65 -6.19 -0.08
CA VAL A 177 -5.53 -7.66 -0.10
C VAL A 177 -4.20 -8.08 -0.70
N ALA A 178 -3.84 -7.48 -1.85
CA ALA A 178 -2.56 -7.72 -2.50
C ALA A 178 -1.39 -7.39 -1.57
N LEU A 179 -1.49 -6.28 -0.84
CA LEU A 179 -0.51 -5.88 0.17
C LEU A 179 -0.44 -6.88 1.33
N LEU A 180 -1.57 -7.29 1.91
CA LEU A 180 -1.61 -8.27 3.00
C LEU A 180 -0.99 -9.61 2.59
N LEU A 181 -1.31 -10.10 1.40
CA LEU A 181 -0.71 -11.31 0.86
C LEU A 181 0.80 -11.13 0.64
N ALA A 182 1.25 -9.91 0.29
CA ALA A 182 2.67 -9.63 0.04
C ALA A 182 3.44 -9.65 1.35
N THR A 183 2.90 -8.98 2.37
CA THR A 183 3.42 -9.04 3.72
C THR A 183 3.48 -10.48 4.25
N ALA A 184 2.47 -11.31 3.98
CA ALA A 184 2.50 -12.71 4.37
C ALA A 184 3.62 -13.49 3.65
N GLN A 185 3.81 -13.29 2.35
CA GLN A 185 4.90 -13.89 1.58
C GLN A 185 6.28 -13.44 2.12
N ASP A 186 6.44 -12.15 2.40
CA ASP A 186 7.68 -11.58 2.90
C ASP A 186 8.01 -12.13 4.29
N LEU A 187 7.01 -12.33 5.15
CA LEU A 187 7.18 -13.00 6.45
C LEU A 187 7.63 -14.44 6.29
N VAL A 188 7.05 -15.21 5.36
CA VAL A 188 7.50 -16.59 5.07
C VAL A 188 8.95 -16.60 4.59
N THR A 189 9.30 -15.68 3.70
CA THR A 189 10.66 -15.51 3.17
C THR A 189 11.64 -15.18 4.31
N LEU A 190 11.29 -14.20 5.14
CA LEU A 190 12.07 -13.75 6.29
C LEU A 190 12.29 -14.90 7.28
N ILE A 191 11.23 -15.61 7.66
CA ILE A 191 11.31 -16.74 8.60
C ILE A 191 12.19 -17.86 8.02
N SER A 192 12.05 -18.15 6.73
CA SER A 192 12.83 -19.20 6.05
C SER A 192 14.33 -18.85 6.04
N LEU A 193 14.67 -17.61 5.69
CA LEU A 193 16.05 -17.13 5.72
C LEU A 193 16.61 -17.07 7.14
N ALA A 194 15.83 -16.59 8.11
CA ALA A 194 16.21 -16.54 9.51
C ALA A 194 16.44 -17.95 10.08
N ALA A 195 15.63 -18.93 9.70
CA ALA A 195 15.80 -20.33 10.14
C ALA A 195 17.13 -20.92 9.63
N VAL A 196 17.47 -20.70 8.36
CA VAL A 196 18.76 -21.14 7.81
C VAL A 196 19.93 -20.45 8.51
N LEU A 197 19.83 -19.14 8.74
CA LEU A 197 20.86 -18.38 9.44
C LEU A 197 21.01 -18.83 10.90
N LEU A 198 19.91 -19.14 11.59
CA LEU A 198 19.93 -19.63 12.96
C LEU A 198 20.69 -20.95 13.10
N VAL A 199 20.49 -21.88 12.14
CA VAL A 199 21.16 -23.19 12.14
C VAL A 199 22.65 -23.05 11.82
N GLN A 200 23.02 -22.19 10.86
CA GLN A 200 24.40 -22.07 10.39
C GLN A 200 25.25 -21.12 11.25
N LEU A 201 24.70 -19.95 11.63
CA LEU A 201 25.41 -18.84 12.26
C LEU A 201 24.50 -18.07 13.25
N PRO A 202 24.15 -18.66 14.41
CA PRO A 202 23.19 -18.06 15.35
C PRO A 202 23.64 -16.69 15.89
N TRP A 203 24.95 -16.49 16.05
CA TRP A 203 25.52 -15.21 16.50
C TRP A 203 25.30 -14.07 15.49
N LEU A 204 25.30 -14.38 14.19
CA LEU A 204 25.07 -13.40 13.14
C LEU A 204 23.62 -12.94 13.15
N LEU A 205 22.67 -13.85 13.41
CA LEU A 205 21.26 -13.50 13.61
C LEU A 205 21.08 -12.55 14.81
N LEU A 206 21.79 -12.79 15.92
CA LEU A 206 21.73 -11.91 17.10
C LEU A 206 22.24 -10.50 16.76
N LEU A 207 23.38 -10.39 16.08
CA LEU A 207 23.91 -9.10 15.63
C LEU A 207 22.96 -8.38 14.67
N LEU A 208 22.34 -9.11 13.74
CA LEU A 208 21.33 -8.57 12.83
C LEU A 208 20.14 -7.98 13.61
N VAL A 209 19.62 -8.71 14.60
CA VAL A 209 18.50 -8.22 15.44
C VAL A 209 18.90 -6.94 16.17
N VAL A 210 20.09 -6.90 16.77
CA VAL A 210 20.60 -5.71 17.47
C VAL A 210 20.74 -4.51 16.51
N ALA A 211 21.13 -4.74 15.26
CA ALA A 211 21.24 -3.67 14.25
C ALA A 211 19.87 -3.18 13.75
N VAL A 212 18.90 -4.07 13.56
CA VAL A 212 17.60 -3.76 12.94
C VAL A 212 16.59 -3.19 13.93
N VAL A 213 16.58 -3.66 15.18
CA VAL A 213 15.58 -3.27 16.19
C VAL A 213 15.53 -1.74 16.42
N PRO A 214 16.66 -1.02 16.57
CA PRO A 214 16.62 0.44 16.71
C PRO A 214 16.02 1.14 15.50
N SER A 215 16.35 0.70 14.28
CA SER A 215 15.77 1.25 13.04
C SER A 215 14.27 1.04 13.00
N PHE A 216 13.81 -0.17 13.34
CA PHE A 216 12.39 -0.51 13.39
C PHE A 216 11.62 0.34 14.40
N LEU A 217 12.18 0.55 15.59
CA LEU A 217 11.59 1.42 16.61
C LEU A 217 11.53 2.89 16.15
N GLY A 218 12.59 3.38 15.49
CA GLY A 218 12.61 4.71 14.88
C GLY A 218 11.52 4.85 13.81
N GLU A 219 11.48 3.96 12.83
CA GLU A 219 10.49 3.97 11.74
C GLU A 219 9.05 3.89 12.27
N THR A 220 8.78 3.02 13.25
CA THR A 220 7.42 2.91 13.82
C THR A 220 7.01 4.18 14.57
N HIS A 221 7.94 4.86 15.23
CA HIS A 221 7.70 6.16 15.86
C HIS A 221 7.36 7.24 14.81
N TYR A 222 8.21 7.38 13.78
CA TYR A 222 7.98 8.36 12.71
C TYR A 222 6.74 8.07 11.87
N ALA A 223 6.42 6.79 11.64
CA ALA A 223 5.18 6.40 10.96
C ALA A 223 3.94 6.77 11.79
N ALA A 224 3.99 6.62 13.10
CA ALA A 224 2.90 7.04 13.99
C ALA A 224 2.74 8.57 14.00
N LEU A 225 3.85 9.31 14.02
CA LEU A 225 3.85 10.77 13.94
C LEU A 225 3.28 11.25 12.60
N GLY A 226 3.77 10.71 11.49
CA GLY A 226 3.27 11.02 10.14
C GLY A 226 1.79 10.71 9.98
N TYR A 227 1.31 9.58 10.51
CA TYR A 227 -0.12 9.27 10.52
C TYR A 227 -0.93 10.30 11.32
N SER A 228 -0.46 10.68 12.50
CA SER A 228 -1.15 11.67 13.33
C SER A 228 -1.24 13.05 12.65
N LEU A 229 -0.17 13.44 11.95
CA LEU A 229 -0.10 14.68 11.18
C LEU A 229 -1.09 14.63 10.00
N LEU A 230 -1.03 13.56 9.21
CA LEU A 230 -1.90 13.36 8.06
C LEU A 230 -3.38 13.36 8.47
N PHE A 231 -3.70 12.71 9.60
CA PHE A 231 -5.04 12.73 10.15
C PHE A 231 -5.47 14.14 10.55
N SER A 232 -4.61 14.88 11.26
CA SER A 232 -4.92 16.23 11.72
C SER A 232 -5.23 17.21 10.59
N TRP A 233 -4.71 16.95 9.39
CA TRP A 233 -4.91 17.75 8.17
C TRP A 233 -6.11 17.31 7.31
N THR A 234 -6.92 16.35 7.79
CA THR A 234 -8.09 15.88 7.04
C THR A 234 -9.08 17.00 6.73
N PRO A 235 -9.46 17.90 7.67
CA PRO A 235 -10.38 19.01 7.40
C PRO A 235 -9.88 19.95 6.31
N GLU A 236 -8.59 20.28 6.36
CA GLU A 236 -8.01 21.26 5.46
C GLU A 236 -7.73 20.67 4.08
N ARG A 237 -7.38 19.39 3.99
CA ARG A 237 -7.38 18.66 2.70
C ARG A 237 -8.78 18.63 2.08
N ARG A 238 -9.83 18.42 2.87
CA ARG A 238 -11.22 18.50 2.39
C ARG A 238 -11.56 19.91 1.88
N LEU A 239 -11.06 20.95 2.54
CA LEU A 239 -11.25 22.33 2.07
C LEU A 239 -10.54 22.58 0.74
N LEU A 240 -9.30 22.12 0.58
CA LEU A 240 -8.59 22.19 -0.72
C LEU A 240 -9.36 21.45 -1.81
N ASP A 241 -9.86 20.25 -1.53
CA ASP A 241 -10.69 19.48 -2.46
C ASP A 241 -12.00 20.21 -2.80
N TYR A 242 -12.65 20.84 -1.82
CA TYR A 242 -13.85 21.63 -2.04
C TYR A 242 -13.57 22.87 -2.90
N LEU A 243 -12.49 23.61 -2.63
CA LEU A 243 -12.10 24.77 -3.43
C LEU A 243 -11.80 24.36 -4.87
N ARG A 244 -11.14 23.21 -5.05
CA ARG A 244 -10.87 22.62 -6.37
C ARG A 244 -12.17 22.20 -7.07
N TYR A 245 -13.11 21.58 -6.37
CA TYR A 245 -14.42 21.24 -6.91
C TYR A 245 -15.22 22.49 -7.29
N ALA A 246 -15.31 23.48 -6.41
CA ALA A 246 -16.04 24.71 -6.65
C ALA A 246 -15.45 25.53 -7.81
N GLY A 247 -14.12 25.59 -7.93
CA GLY A 247 -13.45 26.37 -8.97
C GLY A 247 -13.36 25.68 -10.33
N ALA A 248 -13.47 24.34 -10.39
CA ALA A 248 -13.21 23.56 -11.60
C ALA A 248 -14.32 22.55 -11.97
N SER A 249 -15.46 22.53 -11.26
CA SER A 249 -16.63 21.73 -11.65
C SER A 249 -17.51 22.46 -12.67
N ASP A 250 -18.15 21.69 -13.54
CA ASP A 250 -19.18 22.15 -14.48
C ASP A 250 -20.45 22.61 -13.77
N GLU A 251 -20.80 21.95 -12.67
CA GLU A 251 -21.95 22.25 -11.81
C GLU A 251 -21.90 23.69 -11.26
N MET A 252 -20.76 24.10 -10.72
CA MET A 252 -20.56 25.43 -10.12
C MET A 252 -20.11 26.48 -11.13
N ALA A 253 -19.78 26.10 -12.36
CA ALA A 253 -19.21 26.99 -13.38
C ALA A 253 -20.11 28.21 -13.67
N LYS A 254 -21.44 28.02 -13.62
CA LYS A 254 -22.41 29.11 -13.85
C LYS A 254 -22.33 30.17 -12.76
N GLU A 255 -22.28 29.75 -11.49
CA GLU A 255 -22.17 30.65 -10.34
C GLU A 255 -20.81 31.33 -10.32
N VAL A 256 -19.72 30.58 -10.55
CA VAL A 256 -18.37 31.14 -10.56
C VAL A 256 -18.21 32.20 -11.64
N LYS A 257 -18.76 31.98 -12.84
CA LYS A 257 -18.72 32.97 -13.94
C LYS A 257 -19.65 34.15 -13.69
N LEU A 258 -20.87 33.91 -13.20
CA LEU A 258 -21.86 34.97 -12.95
C LEU A 258 -21.39 35.94 -11.85
N PHE A 259 -20.76 35.41 -10.79
CA PHE A 259 -20.25 36.20 -9.66
C PHE A 259 -18.77 36.57 -9.78
N ASN A 260 -18.10 36.22 -10.89
CA ASN A 260 -16.67 36.46 -11.14
C ASN A 260 -15.76 35.99 -9.98
N LEU A 261 -16.01 34.79 -9.45
CA LEU A 261 -15.33 34.24 -8.25
C LEU A 261 -14.00 33.54 -8.55
N SER A 262 -13.59 33.46 -9.82
CA SER A 262 -12.40 32.71 -10.25
C SER A 262 -11.13 33.13 -9.50
N ASP A 263 -10.83 34.42 -9.45
CA ASP A 263 -9.62 34.93 -8.79
C ASP A 263 -9.63 34.69 -7.28
N PHE A 264 -10.81 34.76 -6.66
CA PHE A 264 -10.98 34.50 -5.23
C PHE A 264 -10.70 33.03 -4.89
N LEU A 265 -11.28 32.10 -5.65
CA LEU A 265 -11.11 30.66 -5.42
C LEU A 265 -9.66 30.23 -5.70
N VAL A 266 -9.07 30.70 -6.79
CA VAL A 266 -7.66 30.41 -7.13
C VAL A 266 -6.72 30.98 -6.08
N GLY A 267 -6.90 32.25 -5.68
CA GLY A 267 -6.07 32.88 -4.66
C GLY A 267 -6.18 32.20 -3.29
N ARG A 268 -7.40 31.78 -2.90
CA ARG A 268 -7.60 31.05 -1.64
C ARG A 268 -6.99 29.65 -1.67
N TYR A 269 -7.12 28.94 -2.78
CA TYR A 269 -6.50 27.63 -2.96
C TYR A 269 -4.98 27.74 -2.91
N ALA A 270 -4.38 28.66 -3.69
CA ALA A 270 -2.93 28.86 -3.75
C ALA A 270 -2.34 29.18 -2.37
N LYS A 271 -2.92 30.15 -1.66
CA LYS A 271 -2.47 30.51 -0.31
C LYS A 271 -2.54 29.32 0.64
N LEU A 272 -3.65 28.59 0.65
CA LEU A 272 -3.83 27.45 1.54
C LEU A 272 -2.86 26.31 1.18
N SER A 273 -2.66 26.03 -0.12
CA SER A 273 -1.71 25.01 -0.56
C SER A 273 -0.27 25.34 -0.22
N ASP A 274 0.12 26.61 -0.32
CA ASP A 274 1.47 27.07 0.04
C ASP A 274 1.70 26.96 1.55
N GLU A 275 0.73 27.38 2.38
CA GLU A 275 0.77 27.19 3.84
C GLU A 275 0.95 25.70 4.22
N PHE A 276 0.29 24.78 3.50
CA PHE A 276 0.47 23.33 3.73
C PHE A 276 1.83 22.82 3.29
N TYR A 277 2.33 23.30 2.16
CA TYR A 277 3.64 22.91 1.66
C TYR A 277 4.74 23.36 2.62
N ASP A 278 4.67 24.59 3.11
CA ASP A 278 5.62 25.14 4.08
C ASP A 278 5.53 24.44 5.45
N ALA A 279 4.32 24.09 5.90
CA ALA A 279 4.14 23.32 7.14
C ALA A 279 4.63 21.86 7.05
N ASN A 280 4.80 21.32 5.83
CA ASN A 280 5.29 19.97 5.59
C ASN A 280 6.81 19.89 5.40
N LYS A 281 7.48 21.04 5.25
CA LYS A 281 8.94 21.15 5.13
C LYS A 281 9.62 21.06 6.49
#